data_AF-G0R253-F1
#
_entry.id   AF-G0R253-F1
#
_cell.length_a   1.000
_cell.length_b   1.000
_cell.length_c   1.000
_cell.angle_alpha   90.00
_cell.angle_beta   90.00
_cell.angle_gamma   90.00
#
_symmetry.space_group_name_H-M   'P 1'
#
loop_
_entity.id
_entity.type
_entity.pdbx_description
1 polymer ?
#
loop_
_entity_poly.entity_id
_entity_poly.type
_entity_poly.pdbx_seq_one_letter_code
_entity_poly.pdbx_strand_id
1 'polypeptide(L)'
;MDLKDQQEYQQKLKELEQDDEEQWWRAGQNDQFDLNKKLFRVGCRPAYRKFIECDKQYDDKDIITCDELKQDLQKCLAMLKYFYGTTEM
;
A
#
# COMPACT_ATOMS: atom_id res chain seq x y z
N MET A 1 7.47 14.14 -14.17
CA MET A 1 6.40 13.30 -13.61
C MET A 1 5.11 13.94 -14.06
N ASP A 2 4.29 13.24 -14.85
CA ASP A 2 3.08 13.83 -15.42
C ASP A 2 2.06 14.14 -14.31
N LEU A 3 1.25 15.19 -14.50
CA LEU A 3 0.19 15.60 -13.55
C LEU A 3 -0.79 14.46 -13.23
N LYS A 4 -0.97 13.53 -14.17
CA LYS A 4 -1.82 12.35 -14.03
C LYS A 4 -1.21 11.32 -13.07
N ASP A 5 0.11 11.11 -13.13
CA ASP A 5 0.84 10.21 -12.24
C ASP A 5 0.82 10.72 -10.79
N GLN A 6 0.88 12.04 -10.60
CA GLN A 6 0.74 12.66 -9.28
C GLN A 6 -0.64 12.44 -8.67
N GLN A 7 -1.71 12.55 -9.45
CA GLN A 7 -3.08 12.34 -8.96
C GLN A 7 -3.33 10.87 -8.57
N GLU A 8 -2.89 9.92 -9.40
CA GLU A 8 -3.01 8.49 -9.11
C GLU A 8 -2.20 8.09 -7.86
N TYR A 9 -1.03 8.71 -7.68
CA TYR A 9 -0.21 8.49 -6.50
C TYR A 9 -0.89 9.02 -5.23
N GLN A 10 -1.39 10.27 -5.24
CA GLN A 10 -2.10 10.86 -4.11
C GLN A 10 -3.37 10.09 -3.74
N GLN A 11 -4.09 9.58 -4.74
CA GLN A 11 -5.25 8.74 -4.49
C GLN A 11 -4.88 7.42 -3.82
N LYS A 12 -3.79 6.77 -4.26
CA LYS A 12 -3.26 5.58 -3.58
C LYS A 12 -2.87 5.89 -2.14
N LEU A 13 -2.17 7.00 -1.87
CA LEU A 13 -1.83 7.40 -0.51
C LEU A 13 -3.07 7.46 0.39
N LYS A 14 -4.13 8.10 -0.11
CA LYS A 14 -5.39 8.24 0.61
C LYS A 14 -6.11 6.91 0.85
N GLU A 15 -6.19 6.06 -0.15
CA GLU A 15 -6.76 4.70 -0.02
C GLU A 15 -6.04 3.92 1.08
N LEU A 16 -4.73 4.08 1.13
CA LEU A 16 -3.92 3.31 2.05
C LEU A 16 -3.85 3.91 3.46
N GLU A 17 -4.08 5.22 3.63
CA GLU A 17 -4.38 5.81 4.95
C GLU A 17 -5.68 5.26 5.53
N GLN A 18 -6.73 5.13 4.70
CA GLN A 18 -8.01 4.56 5.12
C GLN A 18 -7.90 3.09 5.51
N ASP A 19 -7.11 2.32 4.78
CA ASP A 19 -6.77 0.93 5.13
C ASP A 19 -6.08 0.84 6.49
N ASP A 20 -5.36 1.90 6.89
CA ASP A 20 -4.65 1.96 8.15
C ASP A 20 -5.54 2.21 9.36
N GLU A 21 -6.74 2.73 9.14
CA GLU A 21 -7.78 2.90 10.15
C GLU A 21 -8.71 1.67 10.24
N GLU A 22 -8.75 0.83 9.19
CA GLU A 22 -9.65 -0.32 9.13
C GLU A 22 -9.11 -1.55 9.91
N GLN A 23 -10.04 -2.31 10.51
CA GLN A 23 -9.73 -3.54 11.27
C GLN A 23 -8.98 -4.53 10.38
N TRP A 24 -7.75 -4.88 10.74
CA TRP A 24 -6.88 -5.74 9.92
C TRP A 24 -7.37 -7.18 9.81
N TRP A 25 -8.14 -7.66 10.79
CA TRP A 25 -8.58 -9.05 10.93
C TRP A 25 -9.97 -9.34 10.34
N ARG A 26 -10.70 -8.33 9.87
CA ARG A 26 -12.07 -8.49 9.36
C ARG A 26 -12.20 -7.93 7.95
N ALA A 27 -12.70 -8.75 7.03
CA ALA A 27 -13.06 -8.33 5.68
C ALA A 27 -14.31 -7.44 5.74
N GLY A 28 -14.18 -6.24 5.18
CA GLY A 28 -15.23 -5.23 5.14
C GLY A 28 -15.84 -5.08 3.76
N GLN A 29 -16.61 -4.01 3.57
CA GLN A 29 -17.18 -3.65 2.27
C GLN A 29 -16.08 -3.45 1.20
N ASN A 30 -14.94 -2.88 1.60
CA ASN A 30 -13.78 -2.65 0.73
C ASN A 30 -13.17 -3.95 0.20
N ASP A 31 -13.29 -5.04 0.96
CA ASP A 31 -12.82 -6.37 0.58
C ASP A 31 -13.93 -7.21 -0.06
N GLN A 32 -15.13 -6.65 -0.28
CA GLN A 32 -16.32 -7.42 -0.70
C GLN A 32 -16.63 -8.58 0.25
N PHE A 33 -16.33 -8.41 1.54
CA PHE A 33 -16.43 -9.45 2.56
C PHE A 33 -15.59 -10.71 2.27
N ASP A 34 -14.59 -10.61 1.38
CA ASP A 34 -13.67 -11.69 1.02
C ASP A 34 -12.37 -11.57 1.82
N LEU A 35 -12.06 -12.62 2.59
CA LEU A 35 -10.86 -12.66 3.42
C LEU A 35 -9.58 -12.71 2.59
N ASN A 36 -9.58 -13.32 1.40
CA ASN A 36 -8.41 -13.35 0.52
C ASN A 36 -8.13 -11.94 -0.02
N LYS A 37 -9.17 -11.19 -0.39
CA LYS A 37 -9.03 -9.78 -0.79
C LYS A 37 -8.51 -8.93 0.37
N LYS A 38 -8.99 -9.19 1.59
CA LYS A 38 -8.45 -8.55 2.80
C LYS A 38 -6.98 -8.82 2.98
N LEU A 39 -6.56 -10.08 2.94
CA LEU A 39 -5.17 -10.49 3.11
C LEU A 39 -4.27 -9.94 2.02
N PHE A 40 -4.75 -9.89 0.78
CA PHE A 40 -4.04 -9.26 -0.33
C PHE A 40 -3.83 -7.75 -0.09
N ARG A 41 -4.87 -7.06 0.37
CA ARG A 41 -4.82 -5.63 0.66
C ARG A 41 -3.93 -5.29 1.86
N VAL A 42 -4.07 -6.02 2.97
CA VAL A 42 -3.33 -5.71 4.22
C VAL A 42 -1.99 -6.43 4.34
N GLY A 43 -1.65 -7.37 3.46
CA GLY A 43 -0.44 -8.18 3.57
C GLY A 43 0.85 -7.34 3.55
N CYS A 44 0.86 -6.23 2.80
CA CYS A 44 1.99 -5.30 2.74
C CYS A 44 1.88 -4.10 3.69
N ARG A 45 0.88 -4.08 4.59
CA ARG A 45 0.61 -2.94 5.49
C ARG A 45 1.82 -2.48 6.31
N PRO A 46 2.70 -3.34 6.84
CA PRO A 46 3.91 -2.89 7.54
C PRO A 46 4.91 -2.15 6.64
N ALA A 47 5.16 -2.65 5.42
CA ALA A 47 6.02 -1.99 4.45
C ALA A 47 5.40 -0.66 4.00
N TYR A 48 4.07 -0.66 3.88
CA TYR A 48 3.29 0.50 3.51
C TYR A 48 3.40 1.65 4.53
N ARG A 49 3.19 1.36 5.82
CA ARG A 49 3.31 2.34 6.90
C ARG A 49 4.66 3.06 6.90
N LYS A 50 5.74 2.29 6.81
CA LYS A 50 7.10 2.84 6.79
C LYS A 50 7.30 3.78 5.61
N PHE A 51 6.78 3.41 4.43
CA PHE A 51 6.87 4.26 3.26
C PHE A 51 6.12 5.58 3.45
N ILE A 52 4.88 5.55 3.97
CA ILE A 52 4.10 6.76 4.26
C ILE A 52 4.76 7.64 5.31
N GLU A 53 5.25 7.06 6.39
CA GLU A 53 5.93 7.81 7.45
C GLU A 53 7.16 8.55 6.90
N CYS A 54 7.87 7.92 5.96
CA CYS A 54 8.98 8.55 5.24
C CYS A 54 8.50 9.63 4.28
N ASP A 55 7.47 9.36 3.47
CA ASP A 55 6.94 10.30 2.46
C ASP A 55 6.34 11.56 3.11
N LYS A 56 5.70 11.41 4.28
CA LYS A 56 5.20 12.55 5.09
C LYS A 56 6.32 13.43 5.65
N GLN A 57 7.48 12.85 5.94
CA GLN A 57 8.66 13.60 6.40
C GLN A 57 9.41 14.26 5.25
N TYR A 58 9.18 13.83 4.01
CA TYR A 58 9.81 14.39 2.82
C TYR A 58 9.40 15.85 2.53
N ASP A 59 8.28 16.32 3.07
CA ASP A 59 7.85 17.72 2.97
C ASP A 59 8.70 18.67 3.85
N ASP A 60 9.41 18.13 4.84
CA ASP A 60 10.21 18.89 5.82
C ASP A 60 11.72 18.81 5.49
N LYS A 61 12.11 19.49 4.40
CA LYS A 61 13.46 20.04 4.10
C LYS A 61 14.73 19.19 4.17
N ASP A 62 14.70 17.90 4.51
CA ASP A 62 15.88 17.03 4.48
C ASP A 62 15.79 15.93 3.43
N ILE A 63 16.92 15.70 2.76
CA ILE A 63 17.13 14.82 1.60
C ILE A 63 17.05 13.34 2.03
N ILE A 64 15.91 12.91 2.57
CA ILE A 64 15.66 11.52 2.90
C ILE A 64 14.92 10.90 1.72
N THR A 65 15.63 10.20 0.85
CA THR A 65 15.02 9.47 -0.26
C THR A 65 14.33 8.22 0.27
N CYS A 66 13.00 8.16 0.18
CA CYS A 66 12.21 6.98 0.57
C CYS A 66 12.29 5.81 -0.42
N ASP A 67 13.30 5.79 -1.30
CA ASP A 67 13.42 4.88 -2.43
C ASP A 67 13.56 3.41 -2.01
N GLU A 68 14.30 3.13 -0.93
CA GLU A 68 14.44 1.76 -0.40
C GLU A 68 13.10 1.23 0.11
N LEU A 69 12.36 2.04 0.86
CA LEU A 69 11.04 1.70 1.38
C LEU A 69 10.02 1.52 0.25
N LYS A 70 10.12 2.32 -0.81
CA LYS A 70 9.32 2.18 -2.03
C LYS A 70 9.62 0.86 -2.73
N GLN A 71 10.89 0.49 -2.87
CA GLN A 71 11.28 -0.79 -3.48
C GLN A 71 10.77 -1.97 -2.65
N ASP A 72 10.87 -1.91 -1.33
CA ASP A 72 10.40 -2.99 -0.45
C ASP A 72 8.88 -3.14 -0.48
N LEU A 73 8.13 -2.04 -0.54
CA LEU A 73 6.70 -2.07 -0.79
C LEU A 73 6.38 -2.73 -2.14
N GLN A 74 7.08 -2.35 -3.22
CA GLN A 74 6.88 -2.94 -4.55
C GLN A 74 7.19 -4.44 -4.58
N LYS A 75 8.28 -4.88 -3.94
CA LYS A 75 8.61 -6.31 -3.81
C LYS A 75 7.52 -7.07 -3.06
N CYS A 76 7.02 -6.52 -1.98
CA CYS A 76 5.94 -7.12 -1.22
C CYS A 76 4.67 -7.28 -2.06
N LEU A 77 4.24 -6.22 -2.76
CA LEU A 77 3.06 -6.26 -3.63
C LEU A 77 3.23 -7.26 -4.79
N ALA A 78 4.43 -7.33 -5.36
CA ALA A 78 4.75 -8.31 -6.40
C ALA A 78 4.67 -9.75 -5.88
N MET A 79 5.19 -10.02 -4.68
CA MET A 79 5.07 -11.33 -4.04
C MET A 79 3.62 -11.69 -3.73
N LEU A 80 2.84 -10.77 -3.15
CA LEU A 80 1.41 -11.01 -2.92
C LEU A 80 0.68 -11.30 -4.23
N LYS A 81 0.95 -10.53 -5.29
CA LYS A 81 0.36 -10.79 -6.60
C LYS A 81 0.75 -12.14 -7.16
N TYR A 82 1.98 -12.61 -6.92
CA TYR A 82 2.39 -13.95 -7.30
C TYR A 82 1.58 -15.01 -6.53
N PHE A 83 1.57 -14.95 -5.19
CA PHE A 83 0.87 -15.94 -4.35
C PHE A 83 -0.64 -16.01 -4.62
N TYR A 84 -1.28 -14.85 -4.79
CA TYR A 84 -2.73 -14.77 -4.96
C TYR A 84 -3.19 -14.75 -6.43
N GLY A 85 -2.29 -14.44 -7.37
CA GLY A 85 -2.56 -14.46 -8.81
C GLY A 85 -2.35 -15.83 -9.45
N THR A 86 -1.65 -16.75 -8.78
CA THR A 86 -1.55 -18.16 -9.18
C THR A 86 -2.68 -19.04 -8.64
N THR A 87 -3.46 -18.55 -7.67
CA THR A 87 -4.75 -19.17 -7.33
C THR A 87 -5.74 -18.80 -8.42
N GLU A 88 -5.92 -19.71 -9.38
CA GLU A 88 -7.12 -19.71 -10.22
C GLU A 88 -8.35 -19.67 -9.28
N MET A 89 -9.06 -18.54 -9.31
CA MET A 89 -10.45 -18.44 -8.88
C MET A 89 -11.34 -18.70 -10.08
#